data_AF-A0A0M1IX74-F1
#
_entry.id   AF-A0A0M1IX74-F1
#
_cell.length_a   1.000
_cell.length_b   1.000
_cell.length_c   1.000
_cell.angle_alpha   90.00
_cell.angle_beta   90.00
_cell.angle_gamma   90.00
#
_symmetry.space_group_name_H-M   'P 1'
#
loop_
_entity.id
_entity.type
_entity.pdbx_description
1 polymer ?
#
loop_
_entity_poly.entity_id
_entity_poly.type
_entity_poly.pdbx_seq_one_letter_code
_entity_poly.pdbx_strand_id
1 'polypeptide(L)'
;MTNEQKAYIAGIIDGEGSIMLLKFHNNQFSSPCISISSTTIELLEWIKSITKIGTIKYNNAINFLIQIEPYLVIKNKKERARLIIEKYKCVTPRNGKYSNEMIKAKEEFYKEFISIK
;
A
#
# COMPACT_ATOMS: atom_id res chain seq x y z
N MET A 1 -5.96 14.42 7.68
CA MET A 1 -4.68 14.98 7.21
C MET A 1 -4.95 16.17 6.33
N THR A 2 -4.24 17.28 6.56
CA THR A 2 -4.22 18.43 5.65
C THR A 2 -3.47 18.06 4.37
N ASN A 3 -3.57 18.89 3.31
CA ASN A 3 -2.91 18.59 2.04
C ASN A 3 -1.37 18.67 2.17
N GLU A 4 -0.87 19.56 3.03
CA GLU A 4 0.55 19.71 3.35
C GLU A 4 1.07 18.45 4.05
N GLN A 5 0.32 17.92 5.02
CA GLN A 5 0.68 16.67 5.70
C GLN A 5 0.72 15.49 4.72
N LYS A 6 -0.25 15.39 3.81
CA LYS A 6 -0.27 14.33 2.78
C LYS A 6 0.94 14.46 1.85
N ALA A 7 1.24 15.67 1.38
CA ALA A 7 2.37 15.93 0.50
C ALA A 7 3.71 15.60 1.19
N TYR A 8 3.87 16.02 2.45
CA TYR A 8 5.07 15.74 3.23
C TYR A 8 5.28 14.25 3.44
N ILE A 9 4.24 13.53 3.87
CA ILE A 9 4.29 12.07 4.07
C ILE A 9 4.54 11.34 2.74
N ALA A 10 3.94 11.78 1.64
CA ALA A 10 4.20 11.21 0.31
C ALA A 10 5.68 11.36 -0.09
N GLY A 11 6.29 12.52 0.18
CA GLY A 11 7.72 12.74 -0.04
C GLY A 11 8.60 11.78 0.77
N ILE A 12 8.29 11.59 2.05
CA ILE A 12 8.99 10.60 2.90
C ILE A 12 8.82 9.18 2.34
N ILE A 13 7.61 8.82 1.87
CA ILE A 13 7.37 7.50 1.28
C ILE A 13 8.14 7.32 -0.02
N ASP A 14 8.29 8.37 -0.82
CA ASP A 14 9.07 8.32 -2.05
C ASP A 14 10.57 8.18 -1.81
N GLY A 15 11.11 8.81 -0.77
CA GLY A 15 12.51 8.67 -0.38
C GLY A 15 12.82 7.36 0.34
N GLU A 16 12.16 7.12 1.47
CA GLU A 16 12.51 6.05 2.42
C GLU A 16 11.42 4.96 2.51
N GLY A 17 10.22 5.25 2.03
CA GLY A 17 9.10 4.32 2.12
C GLY A 17 9.11 3.22 1.07
N SER A 18 8.37 2.16 1.36
CA SER A 18 8.12 1.04 0.45
C SER A 18 6.63 0.75 0.35
N ILE A 19 6.15 0.59 -0.89
CA ILE A 19 4.80 0.13 -1.22
C ILE A 19 4.92 -1.31 -1.72
N MET A 20 4.34 -2.26 -0.98
CA MET A 20 4.57 -3.70 -1.16
C MET A 20 3.28 -4.50 -1.08
N LEU A 21 3.33 -5.72 -1.61
CA LEU A 21 2.34 -6.77 -1.36
C LEU A 21 3.00 -7.84 -0.48
N LEU A 22 2.58 -7.94 0.78
CA LEU A 22 3.14 -8.87 1.76
C LEU A 22 2.15 -9.97 2.14
N LYS A 23 2.66 -11.19 2.28
CA LYS A 23 1.89 -12.35 2.77
C LYS A 23 2.15 -12.52 4.27
N PHE A 24 1.23 -12.04 5.12
CA PHE A 24 1.44 -12.13 6.59
C PHE A 24 1.26 -13.54 7.18
N HIS A 25 0.60 -14.46 6.47
CA HIS A 25 0.34 -15.84 6.90
C HIS A 25 0.41 -16.79 5.70
N ASN A 26 0.75 -18.06 5.92
CA ASN A 26 0.92 -19.03 4.84
C ASN A 26 -0.37 -19.33 4.07
N ASN A 27 -1.53 -19.22 4.71
CA ASN A 27 -2.84 -19.56 4.14
C ASN A 27 -3.61 -18.36 3.57
N GLN A 28 -2.95 -17.22 3.32
CA GLN A 28 -3.61 -16.05 2.75
C GLN A 28 -2.84 -15.49 1.56
N PHE A 29 -3.54 -14.73 0.72
CA PHE A 29 -2.90 -14.00 -0.37
C PHE A 29 -2.20 -12.73 0.10
N SER A 30 -1.23 -12.29 -0.69
CA SER A 30 -0.49 -11.05 -0.43
C SER A 30 -1.42 -9.85 -0.33
N SER A 31 -1.12 -8.98 0.63
CA SER A 31 -1.93 -7.83 1.02
C SER A 31 -1.12 -6.54 0.93
N PRO A 32 -1.74 -5.41 0.57
CA PRO A 32 -1.09 -4.11 0.51
C PRO A 32 -0.51 -3.75 1.86
N CYS A 33 0.76 -3.38 1.83
CA CYS A 33 1.51 -2.92 2.98
C CYS A 33 2.37 -1.73 2.57
N ILE A 34 2.41 -0.73 3.46
CA ILE A 34 3.27 0.44 3.31
C ILE A 34 4.13 0.49 4.55
N SER A 35 5.43 0.59 4.35
CA SER A 35 6.40 0.70 5.43
C SER A 35 7.24 1.95 5.23
N ILE A 36 7.51 2.65 6.32
CA ILE A 36 8.45 3.75 6.39
C ILE A 36 9.47 3.35 7.45
N SER A 37 10.73 3.33 7.07
CA SER A 37 11.85 3.07 7.97
C SER A 37 12.70 4.33 8.04
N SER A 38 12.91 4.86 9.24
CA SER A 38 13.74 6.04 9.47
C SER A 38 14.55 5.86 10.75
N THR A 39 15.72 6.49 10.80
CA THR A 39 16.56 6.55 12.02
C THR A 39 16.06 7.58 13.02
N THR A 40 15.21 8.52 12.59
CA THR A 40 14.64 9.56 13.43
C THR A 40 13.30 9.09 14.00
N ILE A 41 13.29 8.71 15.27
CA ILE A 41 12.09 8.17 15.92
C ILE A 41 10.96 9.20 15.99
N GLU A 42 11.30 10.49 16.16
CA GLU A 42 10.36 11.61 16.25
C GLU A 42 9.54 11.75 14.97
N LEU A 43 10.16 11.49 13.80
CA LEU A 43 9.46 11.49 12.52
C LEU A 43 8.44 10.34 12.47
N LEU A 44 8.83 9.15 12.91
CA LEU A 44 7.93 7.99 12.94
C LEU A 44 6.77 8.20 13.92
N GLU A 45 7.05 8.78 15.09
CA GLU A 45 6.03 9.16 16.08
C GLU A 45 5.09 10.24 15.55
N TRP A 46 5.62 11.25 14.86
CA TRP A 46 4.81 12.27 14.19
C TRP A 46 3.89 11.63 13.15
N ILE A 47 4.42 10.82 12.23
CA ILE A 47 3.62 10.11 11.22
C ILE A 47 2.54 9.25 11.90
N LYS A 48 2.89 8.53 12.98
CA LYS A 48 1.94 7.72 13.75
C LYS A 48 0.86 8.57 14.41
N SER A 49 1.19 9.75 14.93
CA SER A 49 0.22 10.68 15.54
C SER A 49 -0.77 11.24 14.51
N ILE A 50 -0.29 11.55 13.30
CA ILE A 50 -1.08 12.11 12.21
C ILE A 50 -1.99 11.04 11.59
N THR A 51 -1.43 9.86 11.30
CA THR A 51 -2.17 8.75 10.68
C THR A 51 -3.03 8.00 11.69
N LYS A 52 -2.70 8.08 12.98
CA LYS A 52 -3.29 7.29 14.09
C LYS A 52 -3.22 5.77 13.86
N ILE A 53 -2.37 5.32 12.94
CA ILE A 53 -2.27 3.93 12.54
C ILE A 53 -0.80 3.51 12.70
N GLY A 54 -0.53 2.62 13.66
CA GLY A 54 0.82 2.09 13.84
C GLY A 54 1.23 1.07 12.76
N THR A 55 0.26 0.34 12.21
CA THR A 55 0.52 -0.67 11.18
C THR A 55 -0.53 -0.58 10.10
N ILE A 56 -0.12 -0.11 8.91
CA ILE A 56 -1.00 0.16 7.79
C ILE A 56 -1.15 -1.12 6.94
N LYS A 57 -2.27 -1.82 7.11
CA LYS A 57 -2.60 -3.09 6.43
C LYS A 57 -3.99 -3.05 5.79
N TYR A 58 -4.21 -3.86 4.75
CA TYR A 58 -5.53 -4.10 4.13
C TYR A 58 -6.26 -2.80 3.74
N ASN A 59 -7.50 -2.62 4.21
CA ASN A 59 -8.33 -1.45 3.89
C ASN A 59 -7.70 -0.13 4.37
N ASN A 60 -6.98 -0.15 5.50
CA ASN A 60 -6.29 1.03 6.00
C ASN A 60 -5.15 1.44 5.05
N ALA A 61 -4.44 0.46 4.48
CA ALA A 61 -3.43 0.71 3.46
C ALA A 61 -4.01 1.31 2.18
N ILE A 62 -5.15 0.78 1.71
CA ILE A 62 -5.81 1.30 0.52
C ILE A 62 -6.32 2.73 0.76
N ASN A 63 -6.98 2.98 1.89
CA ASN A 63 -7.49 4.32 2.24
C ASN A 63 -6.37 5.34 2.43
N PHE A 64 -5.21 4.89 2.92
CA PHE A 64 -4.03 5.74 3.04
C PHE A 64 -3.42 6.01 1.66
N LEU A 65 -3.27 4.99 0.80
CA LEU A 65 -2.79 5.15 -0.58
C LEU A 65 -3.64 6.15 -1.37
N ILE A 66 -4.97 6.09 -1.26
CA ILE A 66 -5.87 7.05 -1.92
C ILE A 66 -5.55 8.50 -1.53
N GLN A 67 -5.12 8.74 -0.29
CA GLN A 67 -4.80 10.09 0.18
C GLN A 67 -3.42 10.57 -0.26
N ILE A 68 -2.44 9.68 -0.37
CA ILE A 68 -1.05 10.04 -0.69
C ILE A 68 -0.72 9.93 -2.18
N GLU A 69 -1.40 9.07 -2.95
CA GLU A 69 -1.11 8.80 -4.36
C GLU A 69 -1.04 10.06 -5.23
N PRO A 70 -1.93 11.06 -5.07
CA PRO A 70 -1.87 12.29 -5.87
C PRO A 70 -0.53 13.02 -5.71
N TYR A 71 0.06 12.92 -4.51
CA TYR A 71 1.29 13.59 -4.10
C TYR A 71 2.56 12.75 -4.31
N LEU A 72 2.44 11.47 -4.70
CA LEU A 72 3.59 10.65 -5.08
C LEU A 72 4.17 11.18 -6.40
N VAL A 73 5.50 11.32 -6.42
CA VAL A 73 6.32 11.81 -7.51
C VAL A 73 7.02 10.65 -8.21
N ILE A 74 7.52 9.66 -7.46
CA ILE A 74 8.22 8.52 -8.05
C ILE A 74 7.24 7.67 -8.87
N LYS A 75 7.45 7.65 -10.19
CA LYS A 75 6.56 7.00 -11.16
C LYS A 75 6.19 5.58 -10.77
N ASN A 76 7.18 4.77 -10.40
CA ASN A 76 6.98 3.35 -10.11
C ASN A 76 6.17 3.14 -8.82
N LYS A 77 6.39 3.98 -7.80
CA LYS A 77 5.61 3.97 -6.55
C LYS A 77 4.18 4.44 -6.80
N LYS A 78 4.00 5.46 -7.64
CA LYS A 78 2.68 5.96 -8.05
C LYS A 78 1.89 4.92 -8.84
N GLU A 79 2.50 4.26 -9.82
CA GLU A 79 1.87 3.19 -10.60
C GLU A 79 1.50 2.00 -9.71
N ARG A 80 2.40 1.58 -8.81
CA ARG A 80 2.10 0.54 -7.81
C ARG A 80 0.93 0.93 -6.92
N ALA A 81 0.88 2.17 -6.45
CA ALA A 81 -0.22 2.68 -5.63
C ALA A 81 -1.55 2.63 -6.39
N ARG A 82 -1.58 3.11 -7.65
CA ARG A 82 -2.77 3.06 -8.52
C ARG A 82 -3.27 1.65 -8.74
N LEU A 83 -2.36 0.74 -9.10
CA LEU A 83 -2.70 -0.67 -9.31
C LEU A 83 -3.35 -1.29 -8.07
N ILE A 84 -2.83 -0.99 -6.88
CA ILE A 84 -3.42 -1.44 -5.62
C ILE A 84 -4.81 -0.81 -5.42
N ILE A 85 -4.95 0.50 -5.60
CA ILE A 85 -6.21 1.23 -5.36
C ILE A 85 -7.34 0.69 -6.25
N GLU A 86 -7.05 0.49 -7.54
CA GLU A 86 -8.04 0.13 -8.56
C GLU A 86 -8.35 -1.37 -8.55
N LYS A 87 -7.32 -2.22 -8.51
CA LYS A 87 -7.47 -3.64 -8.83
C LYS A 87 -7.56 -4.54 -7.61
N TYR A 88 -6.94 -4.16 -6.47
CA TYR A 88 -6.82 -5.07 -5.32
C TYR A 88 -8.17 -5.53 -4.76
N LYS A 89 -9.14 -4.63 -4.60
CA LYS A 89 -10.46 -4.98 -4.05
C LYS A 89 -11.26 -5.88 -5.00
N CYS A 90 -11.10 -5.73 -6.31
CA CYS A 90 -11.77 -6.56 -7.31
C CYS A 90 -11.29 -8.02 -7.28
N VAL A 91 -9.99 -8.23 -7.03
CA VAL A 91 -9.39 -9.58 -6.95
C VAL A 91 -9.40 -10.19 -5.54
N THR A 92 -10.05 -9.54 -4.57
CA THR A 92 -10.06 -9.99 -3.17
C THR A 92 -11.50 -10.09 -2.64
N PRO A 93 -12.07 -11.30 -2.55
CA PRO A 93 -13.41 -11.49 -1.99
C PRO A 93 -13.44 -11.20 -0.50
N ARG A 94 -14.57 -10.66 -0.02
CA ARG A 94 -14.79 -10.42 1.41
C ARG A 94 -14.95 -11.69 2.24
N ASN A 95 -15.47 -12.76 1.64
CA ASN A 95 -15.75 -14.03 2.34
C ASN A 95 -14.52 -14.96 2.44
N GLY A 96 -13.37 -14.57 1.85
CA GLY A 96 -12.14 -15.36 1.85
C GLY A 96 -12.19 -16.65 1.02
N LYS A 97 -13.28 -16.92 0.28
CA LYS A 97 -13.41 -18.08 -0.59
C LYS A 97 -13.05 -17.67 -2.02
N TYR A 98 -12.06 -18.35 -2.61
CA TYR A 98 -11.58 -18.07 -3.96
C TYR A 98 -11.95 -19.22 -4.89
N SER A 99 -12.51 -18.91 -6.06
CA SER A 99 -12.59 -19.85 -7.17
C SER A 99 -11.25 -19.92 -7.91
N ASN A 100 -11.05 -20.95 -8.74
CA ASN A 100 -9.83 -21.09 -9.55
C ASN A 100 -9.57 -19.86 -10.44
N GLU A 101 -10.63 -19.25 -10.98
CA GLU A 101 -10.55 -18.02 -11.77
C GLU A 101 -10.05 -16.83 -10.93
N MET A 102 -10.54 -16.71 -9.69
CA MET A 102 -10.11 -15.64 -8.79
C MET A 102 -8.67 -15.81 -8.33
N ILE A 103 -8.23 -17.05 -8.12
CA ILE A 103 -6.83 -17.37 -7.81
C ILE A 103 -5.94 -16.92 -8.98
N LYS A 104 -6.30 -17.28 -10.21
CA LYS A 104 -5.58 -16.87 -11.41
C LYS A 104 -5.53 -15.33 -11.55
N ALA A 105 -6.66 -14.66 -11.35
CA ALA A 105 -6.72 -13.20 -11.37
C ALA A 105 -5.81 -12.55 -10.29
N LYS A 106 -5.71 -13.18 -9.10
CA LYS A 106 -4.84 -12.72 -8.02
C LYS A 106 -3.35 -12.89 -8.35
N GLU A 107 -2.99 -14.00 -9.00
CA GLU A 107 -1.63 -14.26 -9.47
C GLU A 107 -1.23 -13.29 -10.60
N GLU A 108 -2.11 -13.04 -11.56
CA GLU A 108 -1.90 -12.06 -12.62
C GLU A 108 -1.70 -10.65 -12.06
N PHE A 109 -2.54 -10.25 -11.09
CA PHE A 109 -2.36 -9.00 -10.36
C PHE A 109 -1.00 -8.91 -9.67
N TYR A 110 -0.53 -9.99 -9.04
CA TYR A 110 0.78 -10.00 -8.40
C TYR A 110 1.94 -9.89 -9.40
N LYS A 111 1.85 -10.61 -10.53
CA LYS A 111 2.84 -10.51 -11.62
C LYS A 111 2.92 -9.11 -12.19
N GLU A 112 1.76 -8.49 -12.43
CA GLU A 112 1.66 -7.09 -12.87
C GLU A 112 2.32 -6.14 -11.87
N PHE A 113 2.02 -6.29 -10.57
CA PHE A 113 2.62 -5.47 -9.53
C PHE A 113 4.16 -5.57 -9.48
N ILE A 114 4.70 -6.78 -9.59
CA ILE A 114 6.16 -7.02 -9.57
C ILE A 114 6.83 -6.53 -10.86
N SER A 115 6.12 -6.50 -11.98
CA SER A 115 6.66 -6.03 -13.26
C SER A 115 6.94 -4.53 -13.29
N ILE A 116 6.31 -3.75 -12.40
CA ILE A 116 6.56 -2.31 -12.25
C ILE A 116 7.94 -2.12 -11.62
N LYS A 117 8.93 -1.75 -12.43
CA LYS A 117 10.33 -1.50 -12.03
C LYS A 117 10.59 -0.05 -11.78
#